data_AF-A0A699ZYP5-F1
#
_entry.id   AF-A0A699ZYP5-F1
#
_cell.length_a   1.000
_cell.length_b   1.000
_cell.length_c   1.000
_cell.angle_alpha   90.00
_cell.angle_beta   90.00
_cell.angle_gamma   90.00
#
_symmetry.space_group_name_H-M   'P 1'
#
loop_
_entity.id
_entity.type
_entity.pdbx_description
1 polymer ?
#
loop_
_entity_poly.entity_id
_entity_poly.type
_entity_poly.pdbx_seq_one_letter_code
_entity_poly.pdbx_strand_id
1 'polypeptide(L)'
;MYQGGCIIRAQFLDEISKAYKRNPSLPNLLVDSEFAANIAQRDAAWRRVVSLSINAGVPVPGFSASLSYFDTYRRARLPANLVQAQRDFFGSHTYQRTDKEGWYHTVEGWSEEIRFGAIWLVGAGGGRGHNLVNPWQAMLPMTSAEKGQ
;
A
#
# COMPACT_ATOMS: atom_id res chain seq x y z
N MET A 1 9.03 27.73 18.07
CA MET A 1 8.02 28.81 18.13
C MET A 1 7.02 28.60 17.00
N TYR A 2 5.80 28.17 17.32
CA TYR A 2 4.59 28.34 16.49
C TYR A 2 3.42 28.92 17.32
N GLN A 3 3.72 29.40 18.54
CA GLN A 3 2.72 29.77 19.55
C GLN A 3 2.46 31.28 19.63
N GLY A 4 3.26 32.10 18.94
CA GLY A 4 3.07 33.55 18.83
C GLY A 4 2.77 33.95 17.39
N GLY A 5 1.60 34.54 17.14
CA GLY A 5 1.31 35.34 15.94
C GLY A 5 1.06 34.62 14.59
N CYS A 6 1.14 33.29 14.49
CA CYS A 6 0.92 32.58 13.22
C CYS A 6 -0.56 32.21 12.98
N ILE A 7 -0.97 32.13 11.70
CA ILE A 7 -2.37 31.84 11.28
C ILE A 7 -2.85 30.45 11.76
N ILE A 8 -1.93 29.49 11.89
CA ILE A 8 -2.24 28.09 12.28
C ILE A 8 -2.28 27.86 13.80
N ARG A 9 -2.24 28.93 14.60
CA ARG A 9 -2.20 28.83 16.07
C ARG A 9 -3.42 28.09 16.61
N ALA A 10 -3.19 26.96 17.27
CA ALA A 10 -4.21 26.15 17.92
C ALA A 10 -3.64 25.43 19.15
N GLN A 11 -4.50 25.07 20.11
CA GLN A 11 -4.15 24.20 21.25
C GLN A 11 -3.53 22.87 20.79
N PHE A 12 -3.89 22.40 19.58
CA PHE A 12 -3.31 21.21 18.96
C PHE A 12 -1.78 21.28 18.84
N LEU A 13 -1.19 22.46 18.65
CA LEU A 13 0.27 22.62 18.54
C LEU A 13 0.98 22.33 19.87
N ASP A 14 0.32 22.52 21.02
CA ASP A 14 0.85 22.11 22.33
C ASP A 14 0.99 20.59 22.42
N GLU A 15 0.01 19.85 21.91
CA GLU A 15 0.03 18.38 21.90
C GLU A 15 1.17 17.85 21.03
N ILE A 16 1.42 18.46 19.87
CA ILE A 16 2.58 18.12 19.02
C ILE A 16 3.90 18.38 19.78
N SER A 17 4.00 19.53 20.46
CA SER A 17 5.17 19.87 21.27
C SER A 17 5.40 18.86 22.39
N LYS A 18 4.33 18.42 23.07
CA LYS A 18 4.40 17.38 24.11
C LYS A 18 4.90 16.05 23.54
N ALA A 19 4.39 15.61 22.38
CA ALA A 19 4.84 14.37 21.74
C ALA A 19 6.36 14.37 21.47
N TYR A 20 6.89 15.44 20.88
CA TYR A 20 8.34 15.56 20.62
C TYR A 20 9.18 15.82 21.88
N LYS A 21 8.61 16.39 22.94
CA LYS A 21 9.29 16.46 24.25
C LYS A 21 9.40 15.09 24.91
N ARG A 22 8.38 14.23 24.77
CA ARG A 22 8.43 12.84 25.25
C ARG A 22 9.42 12.00 24.46
N ASN A 23 9.42 12.15 23.13
CA ASN A 23 10.34 11.43 22.25
C ASN A 23 10.93 12.36 21.17
N PRO A 24 12.14 12.89 21.39
CA PRO A 24 12.81 13.75 20.41
C PRO A 24 13.18 13.05 19.09
N SER A 25 13.31 11.72 19.09
CA SER A 25 13.64 10.92 17.90
C SER A 25 12.40 10.30 17.23
N LEU A 26 11.20 10.81 17.54
CA LEU A 26 9.94 10.32 16.97
C LEU A 26 9.95 10.45 15.44
N PRO A 27 9.88 9.32 14.68
CA PRO A 27 10.00 9.36 13.23
C PRO A 27 8.74 9.93 12.55
N ASN A 28 7.58 9.83 13.20
CA ASN A 28 6.31 10.34 12.72
C ASN A 28 5.34 10.53 13.90
N LEU A 29 4.51 11.57 13.84
CA LEU A 29 3.51 11.85 14.87
C LEU A 29 2.45 10.74 15.00
N LEU A 30 2.17 10.02 13.91
CA LEU A 30 1.23 8.90 13.89
C LEU A 30 1.65 7.71 14.77
N VAL A 31 2.93 7.62 15.17
CA VAL A 31 3.42 6.56 16.05
C VAL A 31 3.57 7.00 17.51
N ASP A 32 3.24 8.25 17.84
CA ASP A 32 3.05 8.66 19.23
C ASP A 32 1.78 8.00 19.80
N SER A 33 1.85 7.51 21.03
CA SER A 33 0.77 6.71 21.64
C SER A 33 -0.53 7.49 21.82
N GLU A 34 -0.47 8.78 22.18
CA GLU A 34 -1.66 9.61 22.38
C GLU A 34 -2.30 9.95 21.03
N PHE A 35 -1.49 10.30 20.02
CA PHE A 35 -1.98 10.55 18.66
C PHE A 35 -2.58 9.30 18.03
N ALA A 36 -1.91 8.15 18.15
CA ALA A 36 -2.41 6.87 17.64
C ALA A 36 -3.75 6.49 18.28
N ALA A 37 -3.88 6.63 19.61
CA ALA A 37 -5.13 6.37 20.31
C ALA A 37 -6.25 7.32 19.86
N ASN A 38 -5.95 8.61 19.70
CA ASN A 38 -6.90 9.59 19.23
C ASN A 38 -7.41 9.26 17.82
N ILE A 39 -6.52 8.89 16.90
CA ILE A 39 -6.88 8.51 15.53
C ILE A 39 -7.72 7.24 15.53
N ALA A 40 -7.33 6.21 16.29
CA ALA A 40 -8.05 4.94 16.37
C ALA A 40 -9.51 5.13 16.81
N GLN A 41 -9.77 6.03 17.77
CA GLN A 41 -11.14 6.37 18.20
C GLN A 41 -11.99 7.04 17.11
N ARG A 42 -11.35 7.67 16.11
CA ARG A 42 -12.01 8.52 15.11
C ARG A 42 -12.03 7.89 13.72
N ASP A 43 -11.23 6.84 13.47
CA ASP A 43 -11.10 6.15 12.17
C ASP A 43 -12.46 5.76 11.57
N ALA A 44 -13.33 5.12 12.36
CA ALA A 44 -14.64 4.70 11.88
C ALA A 44 -15.54 5.89 11.45
N ALA A 45 -15.52 6.98 12.21
CA ALA A 45 -16.31 8.17 11.87
C ALA A 45 -15.75 8.87 10.63
N TRP A 46 -14.43 8.98 10.56
CA TRP A 46 -13.73 9.57 9.42
C TRP A 46 -14.05 8.83 8.11
N ARG A 47 -14.00 7.50 8.12
CA ARG A 47 -14.40 6.67 6.97
C ARG A 47 -15.85 6.90 6.55
N ARG A 48 -16.79 6.95 7.52
CA ARG A 48 -18.20 7.23 7.23
C ARG A 48 -18.39 8.58 6.54
N VAL A 49 -17.70 9.62 7.00
CA VAL A 49 -17.76 10.95 6.38
C VAL A 49 -17.24 10.89 4.94
N VAL A 50 -16.08 10.27 4.71
CA VAL A 50 -15.51 10.15 3.35
C VAL A 50 -16.45 9.39 2.42
N SER A 51 -16.97 8.24 2.85
CA SER A 51 -17.91 7.43 2.03
C SER A 51 -19.20 8.18 1.73
N LEU A 52 -19.79 8.85 2.72
CA LEU A 52 -21.01 9.62 2.53
C LEU A 52 -20.81 10.77 1.55
N SER A 53 -19.71 11.51 1.69
CA SER A 53 -19.38 12.62 0.79
C SER A 53 -19.22 12.16 -0.66
N ILE A 54 -18.53 11.03 -0.89
CA ILE A 54 -18.38 10.44 -2.23
C ILE A 54 -19.74 10.06 -2.81
N ASN A 55 -20.58 9.36 -2.05
CA ASN A 55 -21.91 8.94 -2.50
C ASN A 55 -22.84 10.13 -2.79
N ALA A 56 -22.66 11.24 -2.07
CA ALA A 56 -23.42 12.48 -2.26
C ALA A 56 -22.84 13.39 -3.37
N GLY A 57 -21.72 13.01 -4.00
CA GLY A 57 -21.05 13.86 -4.99
C GLY A 57 -20.37 15.11 -4.41
N VAL A 58 -20.08 15.12 -3.10
CA VAL A 58 -19.42 16.23 -2.41
C VAL A 58 -17.90 16.04 -2.44
N PRO A 59 -17.13 16.99 -3.02
CA PRO A 59 -15.67 16.86 -3.11
C PRO A 59 -15.01 17.05 -1.73
N VAL A 60 -14.24 16.05 -1.28
CA VAL A 60 -13.53 16.07 0.01
C VAL A 60 -12.03 15.71 -0.12
N PRO A 61 -11.26 16.37 -1.00
CA PRO A 61 -9.89 15.96 -1.36
C PRO A 61 -8.95 15.89 -0.15
N GLY A 62 -9.07 16.82 0.80
CA GLY A 62 -8.25 16.80 2.02
C GLY A 62 -8.53 15.60 2.91
N PHE A 63 -9.79 15.23 3.09
CA PHE A 63 -10.20 14.10 3.95
C PHE A 63 -9.86 12.75 3.30
N SER A 64 -10.10 12.61 2.00
CA SER A 64 -9.81 11.37 1.29
C SER A 64 -8.30 11.13 1.13
N ALA A 65 -7.52 12.18 0.84
CA ALA A 65 -6.07 12.09 0.74
C ALA A 65 -5.43 11.74 2.09
N SER A 66 -5.86 12.39 3.18
CA SER A 66 -5.34 12.09 4.51
C SER A 66 -5.71 10.66 4.97
N LEU A 67 -6.90 10.16 4.61
CA LEU A 67 -7.29 8.77 4.91
C LEU A 67 -6.45 7.77 4.13
N SER A 68 -6.22 8.05 2.85
CA SER A 68 -5.37 7.24 1.98
C SER A 68 -3.92 7.21 2.49
N TYR A 69 -3.39 8.34 2.97
CA TYR A 69 -2.07 8.41 3.60
C TYR A 69 -2.01 7.56 4.87
N PHE A 70 -2.99 7.70 5.76
CA PHE A 70 -3.07 6.90 6.99
C PHE A 70 -3.10 5.39 6.69
N ASP A 71 -3.94 4.97 5.75
CA ASP A 71 -4.05 3.57 5.32
C ASP A 71 -2.76 3.07 4.65
N THR A 72 -2.07 3.92 3.89
CA THR A 72 -0.78 3.57 3.27
C THR A 72 0.30 3.41 4.35
N TYR A 73 0.38 4.33 5.30
CA TYR A 73 1.44 4.36 6.31
C TYR A 73 1.37 3.18 7.28
N ARG A 74 0.16 2.75 7.66
CA ARG A 74 -0.04 1.66 8.64
C ARG A 74 0.08 0.25 8.05
N ARG A 75 0.34 0.10 6.74
CA ARG A 75 0.38 -1.19 6.06
C ARG A 75 1.82 -1.59 5.76
N ALA A 76 2.24 -2.74 6.28
CA ALA A 76 3.56 -3.30 6.00
C ALA A 76 3.76 -3.72 4.54
N ARG A 77 2.68 -4.07 3.83
CA ARG A 77 2.70 -4.44 2.41
C ARG A 77 1.71 -3.59 1.63
N LEU A 78 2.22 -2.98 0.57
CA LEU A 78 1.46 -2.15 -0.38
C LEU A 78 1.49 -2.83 -1.75
N PRO A 79 0.53 -2.53 -2.65
CA PRO A 79 0.51 -3.04 -4.02
C PRO A 79 1.65 -2.47 -4.92
N ALA A 80 2.70 -1.90 -4.32
CA ALA A 80 3.88 -1.41 -5.03
C ALA A 80 4.65 -2.53 -5.75
N ASN A 81 4.45 -3.80 -5.36
CA ASN A 81 4.96 -4.96 -6.09
C ASN A 81 4.46 -5.01 -7.53
N LEU A 82 3.21 -4.62 -7.80
CA LEU A 82 2.68 -4.56 -9.16
C LEU A 82 3.35 -3.44 -9.98
N VAL A 83 3.69 -2.32 -9.35
CA VAL A 83 4.45 -1.25 -10.03
C VAL A 83 5.88 -1.73 -10.36
N GLN A 84 6.53 -2.46 -9.45
CA GLN A 84 7.83 -3.07 -9.73
C GLN A 84 7.74 -4.10 -10.86
N ALA A 85 6.68 -4.91 -10.87
CA ALA A 85 6.37 -5.85 -11.94
C ALA A 85 6.28 -5.17 -13.31
N GLN A 86 5.47 -4.11 -13.40
CA GLN A 86 5.27 -3.34 -14.64
C GLN A 86 6.59 -2.70 -15.11
N ARG A 87 7.39 -2.14 -14.19
CA ARG A 87 8.69 -1.54 -14.53
C ARG A 87 9.69 -2.56 -15.04
N ASP A 88 9.72 -3.76 -14.45
CA ASP A 88 10.60 -4.83 -14.93
C ASP A 88 10.14 -5.35 -16.30
N PHE A 89 8.82 -5.53 -16.50
CA PHE A 89 8.24 -5.98 -17.75
C PHE A 89 8.55 -5.04 -18.93
N PHE A 90 8.28 -3.74 -18.80
CA PHE A 90 8.41 -2.80 -19.92
C PHE A 90 9.82 -2.21 -20.08
N GLY A 91 10.64 -2.23 -19.04
CA GLY A 91 11.89 -1.45 -19.00
C GLY A 91 13.08 -2.16 -18.38
N SER A 92 13.00 -3.47 -18.08
CA SER A 92 14.08 -4.25 -17.48
C SER A 92 14.67 -3.58 -16.23
N HIS A 93 13.83 -2.91 -15.44
CA HIS A 93 14.26 -2.13 -14.29
C HIS A 93 14.69 -2.97 -13.08
N THR A 94 14.53 -4.28 -13.13
CA THR A 94 14.79 -5.22 -12.03
C THR A 94 13.92 -4.97 -10.79
N TYR A 95 13.87 -5.93 -9.88
CA TYR A 95 13.17 -5.81 -8.59
C TYR A 95 13.81 -6.69 -7.52
N GLN A 96 13.48 -6.42 -6.25
CA GLN A 96 13.87 -7.26 -5.11
C GLN A 96 12.73 -8.19 -4.71
N ARG A 97 13.10 -9.34 -4.15
CA ARG A 97 12.15 -10.36 -3.67
C ARG A 97 12.09 -10.38 -2.15
N THR A 98 10.98 -10.87 -1.61
CA THR A 98 10.79 -11.02 -0.16
C THR A 98 11.35 -12.33 0.38
N ASP A 99 11.57 -13.32 -0.48
CA ASP A 99 12.04 -14.66 -0.10
C ASP A 99 13.54 -14.87 -0.33
N LYS A 100 14.19 -14.00 -1.12
CA LYS A 100 15.61 -14.09 -1.45
C LYS A 100 16.23 -12.71 -1.62
N GLU A 101 17.46 -12.55 -1.11
CA GLU A 101 18.24 -11.34 -1.31
C GLU A 101 18.69 -11.19 -2.77
N GLY A 102 18.99 -9.96 -3.17
CA GLY A 102 19.49 -9.62 -4.51
C GLY A 102 18.46 -8.93 -5.41
N TRP A 103 18.90 -8.65 -6.64
CA TRP A 103 18.12 -8.01 -7.69
C TRP A 103 17.82 -9.00 -8.80
N TYR A 104 16.58 -9.00 -9.28
CA TYR A 104 16.05 -9.99 -10.21
C TYR A 104 15.46 -9.27 -11.42
N HIS A 105 15.70 -9.83 -12.60
CA HIS A 105 15.00 -9.51 -13.83
C HIS A 105 14.30 -10.77 -14.31
N THR A 106 13.01 -10.68 -14.63
CA THR A 106 12.27 -11.80 -15.24
C THR A 106 12.23 -11.57 -16.76
N VAL A 107 12.30 -12.62 -17.58
CA VAL A 107 12.29 -12.53 -19.06
C VAL A 107 11.25 -13.50 -19.65
N GLU A 108 11.38 -14.79 -19.32
CA GLU A 108 10.52 -15.84 -19.87
C GLU A 108 9.11 -15.80 -19.27
N GLY A 109 8.99 -15.63 -17.95
CA GLY A 109 7.68 -15.59 -17.25
C GLY A 109 6.80 -14.38 -17.61
N TRP A 110 7.37 -13.32 -18.17
CA TRP A 110 6.60 -12.17 -18.66
C TRP A 110 5.96 -12.43 -20.03
N SER A 111 6.68 -13.12 -20.90
CA SER A 111 6.37 -13.21 -22.33
C SER A 111 5.63 -14.50 -22.71
N GLU A 112 5.79 -15.59 -21.94
CA GLU A 112 5.13 -16.86 -22.25
C GLU A 112 3.63 -16.89 -21.89
N GLU A 113 3.19 -16.17 -20.85
CA GLU A 113 1.77 -16.04 -20.50
C GLU A 113 1.07 -14.87 -21.22
N ILE A 114 1.82 -13.86 -21.68
CA ILE A 114 1.30 -12.86 -22.60
C ILE A 114 1.53 -13.34 -24.03
N ARG A 115 0.93 -14.49 -24.37
CA ARG A 115 0.51 -14.70 -25.76
C ARG A 115 -0.57 -13.66 -26.04
N PHE A 116 -0.15 -12.54 -26.63
CA PHE A 116 -0.99 -11.50 -27.23
C PHE A 116 -2.05 -12.03 -28.24
N GLY A 117 -2.14 -13.34 -28.47
CA GLY A 117 -3.18 -14.02 -29.27
C GLY A 117 -4.44 -14.47 -28.51
N ALA A 118 -4.50 -14.39 -27.17
CA ALA A 118 -5.67 -14.85 -26.40
C ALA A 118 -6.83 -13.84 -26.29
N ILE A 119 -6.73 -12.67 -26.92
CA ILE A 119 -7.88 -11.77 -27.15
C ILE A 119 -8.60 -12.11 -28.47
N TRP A 120 -8.04 -12.97 -29.34
CA TRP A 120 -8.64 -13.27 -30.66
C TRP A 120 -8.69 -14.73 -31.12
N LEU A 121 -8.30 -15.73 -30.32
CA LEU A 121 -8.44 -17.13 -30.76
C LEU A 121 -8.98 -18.04 -29.65
N VAL A 122 -10.29 -18.26 -29.72
CA VAL A 122 -10.89 -19.53 -29.29
C VAL A 122 -10.37 -20.62 -30.23
N GLY A 123 -9.62 -21.59 -29.70
CA GLY A 123 -9.48 -22.90 -30.35
C GLY A 123 -8.08 -23.52 -30.30
N ALA A 124 -8.07 -24.79 -29.90
CA ALA A 124 -7.00 -25.80 -29.99
C ALA A 124 -6.04 -25.91 -28.78
N GLY A 125 -6.15 -27.07 -28.12
CA GLY A 125 -5.42 -27.43 -26.90
C GLY A 125 -4.14 -28.24 -27.13
N GLY A 126 -3.67 -28.86 -26.06
CA GLY A 126 -2.57 -29.85 -26.07
C GLY A 126 -1.55 -29.60 -24.96
N GLY A 127 -1.56 -30.43 -23.92
CA GLY A 127 -0.75 -30.27 -22.71
C GLY A 127 0.73 -30.62 -22.84
N ARG A 128 1.48 -30.33 -21.76
CA ARG A 128 2.59 -31.13 -21.21
C ARG A 128 3.01 -30.54 -19.86
N GLY A 129 3.19 -31.42 -18.88
CA GLY A 129 3.58 -31.05 -17.53
C GLY A 129 5.06 -30.67 -17.43
N HIS A 130 5.33 -29.53 -16.82
CA HIS A 130 6.60 -29.16 -16.22
C HIS A 130 6.29 -28.38 -14.93
N ASN A 131 7.05 -28.64 -13.85
CA ASN A 131 6.95 -27.90 -12.59
C ASN A 131 7.40 -26.45 -12.82
N LEU A 132 6.46 -25.60 -13.22
CA LEU A 132 6.64 -24.16 -13.36
C LEU A 132 6.21 -23.51 -12.03
N VAL A 133 7.14 -22.80 -11.38
CA VAL A 133 6.75 -21.88 -10.31
C VAL A 133 6.09 -20.69 -11.00
N ASN A 134 4.77 -20.61 -10.84
CA ASN A 134 3.95 -19.56 -11.45
C ASN A 134 4.42 -18.18 -10.93
N PRO A 135 4.86 -17.24 -11.80
CA PRO A 135 5.32 -15.92 -11.37
C PRO A 135 4.22 -15.11 -10.66
N TRP A 136 2.94 -15.40 -10.94
CA TRP A 136 1.81 -14.82 -10.22
C TRP A 136 1.71 -15.30 -8.77
N GLN A 137 2.12 -16.54 -8.46
CA GLN A 137 2.13 -17.05 -7.09
C GLN A 137 3.17 -16.34 -6.20
N ALA A 138 4.24 -15.80 -6.78
CA ALA A 138 5.20 -14.96 -6.04
C ALA A 138 4.66 -13.55 -5.74
N MET A 139 3.57 -13.14 -6.39
CA MET A 139 2.98 -11.79 -6.28
C MET A 139 1.64 -11.74 -5.53
N LEU A 140 0.98 -12.88 -5.32
CA LEU A 140 -0.26 -12.93 -4.54
C LEU A 140 0.02 -12.73 -3.05
N PRO A 141 -0.84 -11.99 -2.32
CA PRO A 141 -0.82 -12.06 -0.87
C PRO A 141 -1.22 -13.49 -0.47
N MET A 142 -0.33 -14.21 0.21
CA MET A 142 -0.71 -15.45 0.89
C MET A 142 -1.83 -15.09 1.89
N THR A 143 -3.07 -15.44 1.56
CA THR A 143 -4.13 -15.48 2.55
C THR A 143 -3.85 -16.66 3.46
N SER A 144 -3.78 -16.40 4.75
CA SER A 144 -3.61 -17.40 5.81
C SER A 144 -4.79 -18.38 5.83
N ALA A 145 -4.57 -19.57 5.27
CA ALA A 145 -5.21 -20.84 5.59
C ALA A 145 -4.26 -21.88 4.96
N GLU A 146 -3.51 -22.68 5.72
CA GLU A 146 -4.02 -23.86 6.42
C GLU A 146 -3.29 -24.10 7.76
N LYS A 147 -4.08 -24.32 8.82
CA LYS A 147 -3.69 -25.07 10.00
C LYS A 147 -4.21 -26.50 9.83
N GLY A 148 -3.39 -27.50 10.14
CA GLY A 148 -3.75 -28.92 10.32
C GLY A 148 -3.57 -29.75 9.04
N GLN A 149 -2.92 -30.91 9.02
CA GLN A 149 -2.51 -31.86 10.05
C GLN A 149 -1.05 -32.28 9.87
#